data_AF-A0A8B6LWQ5-F1
#
_entry.id   AF-A0A8B6LWQ5-F1
#
_cell.length_a   1.000
_cell.length_b   1.000
_cell.length_c   1.000
_cell.angle_alpha   90.00
_cell.angle_beta   90.00
_cell.angle_gamma   90.00
#
_symmetry.space_group_name_H-M   'P 1'
#
loop_
_entity.id
_entity.type
_entity.pdbx_description
1 polymer ?
#
loop_
_entity_poly.entity_id
_entity_poly.type
_entity_poly.pdbx_seq_one_letter_code
_entity_poly.pdbx_strand_id
1 'polypeptide(L)'
;MSNPTAWLCPLELELRPTADAESFRSMPPGVTGLPIGSHPGAFGVVRRNHIHEGVDLYTEEGCPVLAVEEGLVVGVMPFTGPGAGLPWWRDTKAVLVEGRSGVVAYGEVSPLVSCGDRVQPGEVVARVVRVLRQDKGRPTSMLHIELHEPGARQCPAWLSSDTRPHTLRDPTPYLLEASHRLYRLPRKS
;
A
#
# COMPACT_ATOMS: atom_id res chain seq x y z
N MET A 1 -6.31 25.18 12.54
CA MET A 1 -5.41 25.01 11.39
C MET A 1 -5.05 23.54 11.32
N SER A 2 -5.71 22.79 10.44
CA SER A 2 -5.47 21.35 10.24
C SER A 2 -4.07 21.15 9.70
N ASN A 3 -3.28 20.29 10.34
CA ASN A 3 -1.92 19.97 9.90
C ASN A 3 -2.00 19.33 8.50
N PRO A 4 -1.62 20.02 7.41
CA PRO A 4 -1.89 19.59 6.04
C PRO A 4 -0.95 18.46 5.59
N THR A 5 -0.32 17.76 6.54
CA THR A 5 0.84 16.90 6.32
C THR A 5 0.63 15.42 6.45
N ALA A 6 -0.58 15.00 6.76
CA ALA A 6 -0.82 13.63 7.13
C ALA A 6 -1.65 12.90 6.11
N TRP A 7 -1.23 11.68 5.88
CA TRP A 7 -2.01 10.69 5.15
C TRP A 7 -3.31 10.39 5.90
N LEU A 8 -4.37 10.21 5.12
CA LEU A 8 -5.51 9.41 5.53
C LEU A 8 -5.15 7.93 5.45
N CYS A 9 -5.92 7.10 6.14
CA CYS A 9 -5.80 5.66 6.01
C CYS A 9 -6.13 5.26 4.56
N PRO A 10 -5.28 4.48 3.87
CA PRO A 10 -5.54 4.06 2.50
C PRO A 10 -6.63 2.99 2.38
N LEU A 11 -7.15 2.50 3.51
CA LEU A 11 -8.20 1.50 3.60
C LEU A 11 -9.29 1.98 4.57
N GLU A 12 -10.52 1.49 4.40
CA GLU A 12 -11.61 1.67 5.36
C GLU A 12 -11.46 0.71 6.57
N LEU A 13 -10.22 0.57 7.07
CA LEU A 13 -9.86 -0.31 8.18
C LEU A 13 -9.00 0.46 9.20
N GLU A 14 -9.16 0.13 10.48
CA GLU A 14 -8.22 0.55 11.52
C GLU A 14 -6.88 -0.14 11.28
N LEU A 15 -5.81 0.65 11.18
CA LEU A 15 -4.45 0.13 11.11
C LEU A 15 -3.90 -0.08 12.52
N ARG A 16 -3.46 -1.30 12.84
CA ARG A 16 -2.84 -1.61 14.13
C ARG A 16 -1.38 -2.03 13.95
N PRO A 17 -0.41 -1.23 14.42
CA PRO A 17 1.00 -1.58 14.29
C PRO A 17 1.30 -2.96 14.89
N THR A 18 2.02 -3.80 14.14
CA THR A 18 2.34 -5.17 14.58
C THR A 18 3.64 -5.69 13.96
N ALA A 19 4.44 -6.36 14.79
CA ALA A 19 5.58 -7.17 14.35
C ALA A 19 5.21 -8.65 14.19
N ASP A 20 4.01 -9.06 14.62
CA ASP A 20 3.52 -10.44 14.56
C ASP A 20 2.98 -10.76 13.15
N ALA A 21 3.70 -11.63 12.46
CA ALA A 21 3.42 -12.09 11.10
C ALA A 21 2.09 -12.85 10.97
N GLU A 22 1.55 -13.36 12.08
CA GLU A 22 0.29 -14.13 12.10
C GLU A 22 -0.88 -13.33 12.71
N SER A 23 -0.67 -12.04 12.97
CA SER A 23 -1.66 -11.16 13.60
C SER A 23 -3.02 -11.15 12.90
N PHE A 24 -3.05 -11.33 11.57
CA PHE A 24 -4.26 -11.46 10.76
C PHE A 24 -5.22 -12.56 11.24
N ARG A 25 -4.73 -13.59 11.97
CA ARG A 25 -5.56 -14.67 12.52
C ARG A 25 -6.45 -14.22 13.68
N SER A 26 -6.08 -13.13 14.35
CA SER A 26 -6.70 -12.66 15.59
C SER A 26 -7.21 -11.23 15.52
N MET A 27 -7.00 -10.51 14.41
CA MET A 27 -7.50 -9.15 14.25
C MET A 27 -9.04 -9.16 14.23
N PRO A 28 -9.70 -8.25 14.96
CA PRO A 28 -11.15 -8.15 14.92
C PRO A 28 -11.63 -7.57 13.58
N PRO A 29 -12.92 -7.75 13.23
CA PRO A 29 -13.50 -7.13 12.04
C PRO A 29 -13.26 -5.61 12.00
N GLY A 30 -12.98 -5.08 10.82
CA GLY A 30 -12.70 -3.64 10.63
C GLY A 30 -11.28 -3.22 11.03
N VAL A 31 -10.38 -4.16 11.35
CA VAL A 31 -8.99 -3.89 11.72
C VAL A 31 -8.05 -4.71 10.84
N THR A 32 -6.94 -4.11 10.42
CA THR A 32 -5.83 -4.83 9.80
C THR A 32 -4.51 -4.48 10.46
N GLY A 33 -3.54 -5.38 10.35
CA GLY A 33 -2.18 -5.13 10.81
C GLY A 33 -1.51 -4.05 9.95
N LEU A 34 -0.79 -3.13 10.60
CA LEU A 34 0.23 -2.30 9.98
C LEU A 34 1.59 -2.94 10.27
N PRO A 35 2.18 -3.66 9.29
CA PRO A 35 3.49 -4.29 9.46
C PRO A 35 4.58 -3.30 9.88
N ILE A 36 5.29 -3.65 10.95
CA ILE A 36 6.48 -2.93 11.42
C ILE A 36 7.59 -3.91 11.81
N GLY A 37 8.82 -3.42 11.91
CA GLY A 37 9.96 -4.21 12.39
C GLY A 37 10.22 -5.45 11.54
N SER A 38 10.21 -6.63 12.17
CA SER A 38 10.50 -7.91 11.51
C SER A 38 9.31 -8.53 10.77
N HIS A 39 8.15 -7.86 10.72
CA HIS A 39 6.98 -8.40 10.04
C HIS A 39 7.26 -8.58 8.54
N PRO A 40 6.98 -9.73 7.90
CA PRO A 40 7.32 -9.99 6.50
C PRO A 40 6.80 -8.96 5.48
N GLY A 41 5.64 -8.38 5.76
CA GLY A 41 5.02 -7.28 5.01
C GLY A 41 5.52 -5.87 5.35
N ALA A 42 6.53 -5.69 6.21
CA ALA A 42 7.06 -4.38 6.56
C ALA A 42 8.10 -3.89 5.55
N PHE A 43 8.24 -2.58 5.42
CA PHE A 43 9.25 -1.95 4.56
C PHE A 43 10.67 -2.36 4.98
N GLY A 44 11.55 -2.61 4.00
CA GLY A 44 12.95 -2.90 4.24
C GLY A 44 13.25 -4.32 4.75
N VAL A 45 12.24 -5.19 4.87
CA VAL A 45 12.45 -6.58 5.28
C VAL A 45 13.09 -7.38 4.17
N VAL A 46 14.23 -8.01 4.47
CA VAL A 46 14.95 -8.89 3.54
C VAL A 46 14.15 -10.16 3.32
N ARG A 47 13.74 -10.40 2.08
CA ARG A 47 13.08 -11.62 1.61
C ARG A 47 14.06 -12.41 0.76
N ARG A 48 13.63 -13.60 0.29
CA ARG A 48 14.51 -14.51 -0.46
C ARG A 48 15.14 -13.89 -1.71
N ASN A 49 14.40 -13.04 -2.43
CA ASN A 49 14.79 -12.53 -3.75
C ASN A 49 14.80 -10.99 -3.86
N HIS A 50 14.34 -10.28 -2.83
CA HIS A 50 14.27 -8.82 -2.80
C HIS A 50 14.19 -8.34 -1.34
N ILE A 51 14.34 -7.05 -1.14
CA ILE A 51 14.06 -6.31 0.08
C ILE A 51 12.73 -5.61 -0.13
N HIS A 52 11.82 -5.71 0.83
CA HIS A 52 10.45 -5.26 0.63
C HIS A 52 10.36 -3.74 0.42
N GLU A 53 9.80 -3.34 -0.72
CA GLU A 53 9.78 -1.98 -1.24
C GLU A 53 8.69 -1.12 -0.60
N GLY A 54 7.66 -1.77 -0.04
CA GLY A 54 6.51 -1.09 0.52
C GLY A 54 6.05 -1.70 1.84
N VAL A 55 4.79 -1.48 2.15
CA VAL A 55 4.09 -2.11 3.27
C VAL A 55 2.90 -2.89 2.74
N ASP A 56 2.75 -4.14 3.18
CA ASP A 56 1.63 -5.02 2.80
C ASP A 56 0.50 -4.91 3.84
N LEU A 57 -0.58 -4.24 3.51
CA LEU A 57 -1.78 -4.18 4.34
C LEU A 57 -2.73 -5.31 3.94
N TYR A 58 -2.72 -6.41 4.67
CA TYR A 58 -3.59 -7.57 4.39
C TYR A 58 -5.06 -7.19 4.50
N THR A 59 -5.85 -7.50 3.47
CA THR A 59 -7.28 -7.18 3.43
C THR A 59 -7.98 -8.11 2.43
N GLU A 60 -9.30 -8.03 2.38
CA GLU A 60 -10.11 -8.83 1.46
C GLU A 60 -10.05 -8.30 0.02
N GLU A 61 -10.22 -9.21 -0.94
CA GLU A 61 -10.43 -8.85 -2.34
C GLU A 61 -11.67 -7.96 -2.48
N GLY A 62 -11.58 -6.90 -3.27
CA GLY A 62 -12.64 -5.91 -3.47
C GLY A 62 -12.63 -4.75 -2.48
N CYS A 63 -11.81 -4.80 -1.42
CA CYS A 63 -11.67 -3.71 -0.45
C CYS A 63 -11.33 -2.39 -1.16
N PRO A 64 -12.08 -1.29 -0.92
CA PRO A 64 -11.79 0.02 -1.49
C PRO A 64 -10.42 0.53 -1.05
N VAL A 65 -9.65 1.04 -2.00
CA VAL A 65 -8.38 1.72 -1.76
C VAL A 65 -8.60 3.22 -1.91
N LEU A 66 -8.26 3.97 -0.87
CA LEU A 66 -8.48 5.40 -0.77
C LEU A 66 -7.19 6.17 -1.04
N ALA A 67 -7.29 7.30 -1.73
CA ALA A 67 -6.18 8.24 -1.84
C ALA A 67 -5.81 8.77 -0.44
N VAL A 68 -4.56 8.60 -0.04
CA VAL A 68 -4.09 9.05 1.29
C VAL A 68 -3.99 10.58 1.38
N GLU A 69 -3.84 11.26 0.24
CA GLU A 69 -3.74 12.70 0.13
C GLU A 69 -4.27 13.17 -1.24
N GLU A 70 -4.41 14.49 -1.40
CA GLU A 70 -4.75 15.07 -2.70
C GLU A 70 -3.59 14.87 -3.68
N GLY A 71 -3.91 14.60 -4.94
CA GLY A 71 -2.85 14.40 -5.93
C GLY A 71 -3.35 14.24 -7.37
N LEU A 72 -2.37 14.08 -8.26
CA LEU A 72 -2.55 13.77 -9.67
C LEU A 72 -2.21 12.29 -9.88
N VAL A 73 -3.08 11.53 -10.54
CA VAL A 73 -2.75 10.18 -10.99
C VAL A 73 -1.74 10.29 -12.12
N VAL A 74 -0.50 9.88 -11.86
CA VAL A 74 0.64 9.97 -12.80
C VAL A 74 0.96 8.67 -13.49
N GLY A 75 0.31 7.57 -13.10
CA GLY A 75 0.51 6.27 -13.72
C GLY A 75 -0.54 5.25 -13.32
N VAL A 76 -0.90 4.41 -14.27
CA VAL A 76 -1.62 3.15 -14.05
C VAL A 76 -0.87 2.08 -14.83
N MET A 77 -0.28 1.10 -14.14
CA MET A 77 0.67 0.18 -14.76
C MET A 77 0.51 -1.25 -14.24
N PRO A 78 0.94 -2.28 -15.01
CA PRO A 78 1.11 -3.63 -14.48
C PRO A 78 2.04 -3.61 -13.26
N PHE A 79 1.69 -4.37 -12.21
CA PHE A 79 2.43 -4.40 -10.96
C PHE A 79 2.93 -5.80 -10.61
N THR A 80 2.05 -6.81 -10.70
CA THR A 80 2.44 -8.22 -10.59
C THR A 80 1.83 -9.05 -11.72
N GLY A 81 2.23 -10.32 -11.81
CA GLY A 81 1.73 -11.26 -12.80
C GLY A 81 2.48 -11.24 -14.15
N PRO A 82 2.08 -12.10 -15.10
CA PRO A 82 2.66 -12.15 -16.45
C PRO A 82 2.79 -10.78 -17.13
N GLY A 83 1.82 -9.88 -16.98
CA GLY A 83 1.84 -8.54 -17.56
C GLY A 83 2.94 -7.63 -17.00
N ALA A 84 3.47 -7.95 -15.82
CA ALA A 84 4.63 -7.30 -15.21
C ALA A 84 5.93 -8.14 -15.34
N GLY A 85 5.91 -9.24 -16.09
CA GLY A 85 7.05 -10.17 -16.19
C GLY A 85 7.24 -11.08 -14.96
N LEU A 86 6.23 -11.21 -14.11
CA LEU A 86 6.25 -12.00 -12.86
C LEU A 86 5.24 -13.16 -12.93
N PRO A 87 5.46 -14.18 -13.80
CA PRO A 87 4.45 -15.18 -14.14
C PRO A 87 4.05 -16.13 -13.00
N TRP A 88 4.71 -16.05 -11.84
CA TRP A 88 4.34 -16.82 -10.64
C TRP A 88 3.23 -16.15 -9.81
N TRP A 89 2.90 -14.89 -10.08
CA TRP A 89 1.79 -14.15 -9.46
C TRP A 89 0.57 -14.06 -10.40
N ARG A 90 -0.56 -13.57 -9.86
CA ARG A 90 -1.70 -13.13 -10.68
C ARG A 90 -1.42 -11.74 -11.23
N ASP A 91 -2.06 -11.39 -12.35
CA ASP A 91 -1.97 -10.03 -12.89
C ASP A 91 -2.68 -9.04 -11.96
N THR A 92 -1.94 -8.03 -11.53
CA THR A 92 -2.46 -6.90 -10.77
C THR A 92 -1.87 -5.61 -11.34
N LYS A 93 -2.46 -4.47 -10.97
CA LYS A 93 -1.95 -3.16 -11.36
C LYS A 93 -1.53 -2.34 -10.14
N ALA A 94 -0.84 -1.25 -10.41
CA ALA A 94 -0.60 -0.18 -9.48
C ALA A 94 -1.22 1.12 -10.01
N VAL A 95 -1.73 1.94 -9.09
CA VAL A 95 -2.08 3.34 -9.33
C VAL A 95 -1.02 4.20 -8.66
N LEU A 96 -0.40 5.13 -9.40
CA LEU A 96 0.59 6.05 -8.87
C LEU A 96 -0.05 7.44 -8.77
N VAL A 97 -0.09 7.99 -7.55
CA VAL A 97 -0.63 9.33 -7.29
C VAL A 97 0.49 10.22 -6.79
N GLU A 98 0.80 11.27 -7.55
CA GLU A 98 1.74 12.31 -7.16
C GLU A 98 1.01 13.39 -6.35
N GLY A 99 1.34 13.46 -5.07
CA GLY A 99 0.84 14.46 -4.12
C GLY A 99 2.00 15.20 -3.47
N ARG A 100 1.71 15.88 -2.35
CA ARG A 100 2.73 16.65 -1.62
C ARG A 100 3.80 15.78 -0.94
N SER A 101 3.51 14.51 -0.66
CA SER A 101 4.44 13.61 0.03
C SER A 101 5.42 12.94 -0.93
N GLY A 102 5.16 13.02 -2.24
CA GLY A 102 5.85 12.28 -3.29
C GLY A 102 4.87 11.54 -4.19
N VAL A 103 5.28 10.41 -4.74
CA VAL A 103 4.43 9.52 -5.52
C VAL A 103 4.07 8.31 -4.68
N VAL A 104 2.80 8.20 -4.29
CA VAL A 104 2.26 7.04 -3.58
C VAL A 104 1.83 6.01 -4.61
N ALA A 105 2.40 4.80 -4.53
CA ALA A 105 1.98 3.69 -5.38
C ALA A 105 1.05 2.76 -4.59
N TYR A 106 -0.16 2.58 -5.12
CA TYR A 106 -1.16 1.64 -4.62
C TYR A 106 -1.12 0.38 -5.49
N GLY A 107 -0.32 -0.60 -5.09
CA GLY A 107 -0.09 -1.85 -5.79
C GLY A 107 -1.08 -2.96 -5.41
N GLU A 108 -1.14 -3.99 -6.26
CA GLU A 108 -2.01 -5.16 -6.08
C GLU A 108 -3.51 -4.85 -6.17
N VAL A 109 -3.85 -3.92 -7.06
CA VAL A 109 -5.22 -3.41 -7.21
C VAL A 109 -5.76 -3.53 -8.64
N SER A 110 -7.08 -3.42 -8.74
CA SER A 110 -7.81 -3.06 -9.96
C SER A 110 -8.14 -1.55 -9.91
N PRO A 111 -7.57 -0.72 -10.81
CA PRO A 111 -7.78 0.73 -10.85
C PRO A 111 -9.24 1.11 -11.13
N LEU A 112 -9.69 2.21 -10.53
CA LEU A 112 -10.96 2.88 -10.83
C LEU A 112 -10.77 4.30 -11.38
N VAL A 113 -9.50 4.74 -11.46
CA VAL A 113 -9.06 6.03 -12.01
C VAL A 113 -8.08 5.82 -13.15
N SER A 114 -7.83 6.87 -13.92
CA SER A 114 -6.92 6.91 -15.06
C SER A 114 -5.80 7.93 -14.87
N CYS A 115 -4.69 7.74 -15.59
CA CYS A 115 -3.61 8.74 -15.62
C CYS A 115 -4.16 10.10 -16.11
N GLY A 116 -3.83 11.17 -15.39
CA GLY A 116 -4.34 12.52 -15.61
C GLY A 116 -5.47 12.94 -14.66
N ASP A 117 -6.12 11.99 -13.99
CA ASP A 117 -7.19 12.29 -13.03
C ASP A 117 -6.62 12.99 -11.78
N ARG A 118 -7.39 13.92 -11.21
CA ARG A 118 -7.11 14.52 -9.90
C ARG A 118 -7.97 13.83 -8.85
N VAL A 119 -7.36 13.48 -7.72
CA VAL A 119 -8.05 12.78 -6.63
C VAL A 119 -8.00 13.61 -5.35
N GLN A 120 -9.04 13.50 -4.54
CA GLN A 120 -9.10 14.09 -3.20
C GLN A 120 -8.73 13.05 -2.12
N PRO A 121 -8.26 13.48 -0.94
CA PRO A 121 -8.02 12.57 0.17
C PRO A 121 -9.31 11.80 0.52
N GLY A 122 -9.22 10.48 0.62
CA GLY A 122 -10.36 9.60 0.92
C GLY A 122 -11.17 9.19 -0.31
N GLU A 123 -10.84 9.68 -1.50
CA GLU A 123 -11.48 9.24 -2.75
C GLU A 123 -11.03 7.83 -3.11
N VAL A 124 -11.95 6.99 -3.58
CA VAL A 124 -11.65 5.61 -3.99
C VAL A 124 -10.90 5.62 -5.32
N VAL A 125 -9.65 5.16 -5.33
CA VAL A 125 -8.80 5.11 -6.52
C VAL A 125 -8.73 3.72 -7.15
N ALA A 126 -8.97 2.68 -6.36
CA ALA A 126 -8.87 1.30 -6.82
C ALA A 126 -9.60 0.33 -5.88
N ARG A 127 -9.61 -0.95 -6.22
CA ARG A 127 -10.00 -2.05 -5.34
C ARG A 127 -8.90 -3.08 -5.24
N VAL A 128 -8.64 -3.61 -4.05
CA VAL A 128 -7.66 -4.69 -3.85
C VAL A 128 -8.07 -5.91 -4.66
N VAL A 129 -7.10 -6.57 -5.30
CA VAL A 129 -7.30 -7.84 -6.00
C VAL A 129 -6.32 -8.89 -5.49
N ARG A 130 -6.67 -10.16 -5.65
CA ARG A 130 -5.83 -11.27 -5.21
C ARG A 130 -4.54 -11.38 -6.03
N VAL A 131 -3.39 -11.36 -5.36
CA VAL A 131 -2.06 -11.54 -5.97
C VAL A 131 -1.59 -13.00 -5.94
N LEU A 132 -1.84 -13.73 -4.84
CA LEU A 132 -1.32 -15.09 -4.67
C LEU A 132 -2.18 -16.11 -5.42
N ARG A 133 -1.57 -16.89 -6.32
CA ARG A 133 -2.26 -17.97 -7.04
C ARG A 133 -2.75 -19.09 -6.13
N GLN A 134 -1.97 -19.43 -5.11
CA GLN A 134 -2.23 -20.49 -4.15
C GLN A 134 -2.32 -19.89 -2.75
N ASP A 135 -3.22 -20.42 -1.94
CA ASP A 135 -3.24 -20.13 -0.51
C ASP A 135 -2.04 -20.84 0.15
N LYS A 136 -1.20 -20.06 0.85
CA LYS A 136 -0.01 -20.53 1.56
C LYS A 136 -0.18 -20.42 3.09
N GLY A 137 -1.42 -20.32 3.57
CA GLY A 137 -1.75 -20.16 4.99
C GLY A 137 -1.76 -18.71 5.48
N ARG A 138 -1.70 -17.74 4.56
CA ARG A 138 -1.75 -16.28 4.80
C ARG A 138 -2.73 -15.63 3.83
N PRO A 139 -3.25 -14.41 4.15
CA PRO A 139 -4.13 -13.69 3.24
C PRO A 139 -3.53 -13.62 1.83
N THR A 140 -4.37 -13.89 0.83
CA THR A 140 -3.95 -13.95 -0.58
C THR A 140 -4.10 -12.62 -1.33
N SER A 141 -4.66 -11.63 -0.64
CA SER A 141 -4.93 -10.27 -1.12
C SER A 141 -4.41 -9.27 -0.08
N MET A 142 -3.79 -8.20 -0.56
CA MET A 142 -3.31 -7.09 0.24
C MET A 142 -3.27 -5.82 -0.59
N LEU A 143 -3.23 -4.67 0.07
CA LEU A 143 -2.76 -3.45 -0.55
C LEU A 143 -1.25 -3.37 -0.31
N HIS A 144 -0.47 -3.41 -1.39
CA HIS A 144 0.96 -3.08 -1.32
C HIS A 144 1.11 -1.57 -1.52
N ILE A 145 1.63 -0.85 -0.52
CA ILE A 145 1.80 0.60 -0.60
C ILE A 145 3.28 0.99 -0.58
N GLU A 146 3.73 1.70 -1.62
CA GLU A 146 5.08 2.26 -1.73
C GLU A 146 5.03 3.79 -1.72
N LEU A 147 6.15 4.43 -1.33
CA LEU A 147 6.34 5.86 -1.46
C LEU A 147 7.61 6.15 -2.24
N HIS A 148 7.50 6.98 -3.26
CA HIS A 148 8.62 7.43 -4.07
C HIS A 148 8.78 8.96 -4.04
N GLU A 149 9.97 9.42 -4.40
CA GLU A 149 10.24 10.83 -4.68
C GLU A 149 9.29 11.43 -5.73
N PRO A 150 9.02 12.75 -5.66
CA PRO A 150 8.29 13.46 -6.70
C PRO A 150 8.84 13.18 -8.11
N GLY A 151 7.96 13.16 -9.11
CA GLY A 151 8.33 12.83 -10.49
C GLY A 151 8.55 11.34 -10.78
N ALA A 152 8.51 10.44 -9.80
CA ALA A 152 8.61 9.00 -10.07
C ALA A 152 7.45 8.49 -10.94
N ARG A 153 7.74 7.58 -11.87
CA ARG A 153 6.76 6.99 -12.80
C ARG A 153 6.81 5.47 -12.84
N GLN A 154 7.56 4.86 -11.93
CA GLN A 154 7.83 3.43 -11.88
C GLN A 154 8.00 3.00 -10.42
N CYS A 155 7.76 1.72 -10.17
CA CYS A 155 7.99 1.04 -8.89
C CYS A 155 9.10 -0.02 -9.07
N PRO A 156 10.38 0.38 -9.12
CA PRO A 156 11.48 -0.55 -9.34
C PRO A 156 11.72 -1.44 -8.11
N ALA A 157 12.03 -2.72 -8.35
CA ALA A 157 12.34 -3.66 -7.29
C ALA A 157 13.65 -3.29 -6.54
N TRP A 158 13.68 -3.56 -5.23
CA TRP A 158 14.85 -3.41 -4.37
C TRP A 158 15.52 -4.77 -4.17
N LEU A 159 16.42 -5.14 -5.07
CA LEU A 159 16.94 -6.51 -5.15
C LEU A 159 17.94 -6.87 -4.03
N SER A 160 18.70 -5.88 -3.53
CA SER A 160 19.73 -6.05 -2.51
C SER A 160 20.00 -4.72 -1.78
N SER A 161 20.71 -4.75 -0.64
CA SER A 161 21.02 -3.55 0.15
C SER A 161 21.65 -2.42 -0.68
N ASP A 162 22.51 -2.79 -1.63
CA ASP A 162 23.30 -1.85 -2.44
C ASP A 162 22.52 -1.32 -3.66
N THR A 163 21.31 -1.85 -3.90
CA THR A 163 20.47 -1.53 -5.06
C THR A 163 19.15 -0.88 -4.66
N ARG A 164 19.07 -0.28 -3.47
CA ARG A 164 17.88 0.49 -3.06
C ARG A 164 17.58 1.54 -4.13
N PRO A 165 16.37 1.53 -4.72
CA PRO A 165 16.02 2.55 -5.70
C PRO A 165 16.11 3.95 -5.08
N HIS A 166 16.79 4.86 -5.78
CA HIS A 166 17.04 6.22 -5.28
C HIS A 166 15.75 7.01 -4.97
N THR A 167 14.67 6.70 -5.68
CA THR A 167 13.35 7.30 -5.43
C THR A 167 12.66 6.73 -4.19
N LEU A 168 13.00 5.51 -3.76
CA LEU A 168 12.19 4.76 -2.80
C LEU A 168 12.36 5.28 -1.37
N ARG A 169 11.25 5.64 -0.74
CA ARG A 169 11.16 6.14 0.63
C ARG A 169 10.35 5.19 1.50
N ASP A 170 10.59 5.25 2.81
CA ASP A 170 9.86 4.44 3.78
C ASP A 170 8.47 5.07 4.03
N PRO A 171 7.35 4.42 3.66
CA PRO A 171 6.01 4.93 3.92
C PRO A 171 5.54 4.73 5.37
N THR A 172 6.27 3.94 6.17
CA THR A 172 5.85 3.53 7.53
C THR A 172 5.53 4.71 8.45
N PRO A 173 6.31 5.81 8.51
CA PRO A 173 5.99 6.95 9.36
C PRO A 173 4.64 7.61 9.03
N TYR A 174 4.28 7.67 7.75
CA TYR A 174 3.00 8.24 7.30
C TYR A 174 1.82 7.34 7.68
N LEU A 175 1.97 6.02 7.51
CA LEU A 175 0.96 5.04 7.90
C LEU A 175 0.76 5.00 9.41
N LEU A 176 1.83 5.14 10.20
CA LEU A 176 1.74 5.25 11.66
C LEU A 176 0.96 6.50 12.07
N GLU A 177 1.21 7.66 11.44
CA GLU A 177 0.43 8.86 11.72
C GLU A 177 -1.06 8.67 11.36
N ALA A 178 -1.35 8.08 10.20
CA ALA A 178 -2.71 7.78 9.75
C ALA A 178 -3.44 6.84 10.72
N SER A 179 -2.74 5.83 11.26
CA SER A 179 -3.29 4.86 12.21
C SER A 179 -3.84 5.52 13.49
N HIS A 180 -3.15 6.56 13.99
CA HIS A 180 -3.55 7.26 15.20
C HIS A 180 -4.77 8.18 15.02
N ARG A 181 -5.10 8.56 13.77
CA ARG A 181 -6.18 9.53 13.49
C ARG A 181 -7.56 8.88 13.45
N LEU A 182 -7.68 7.62 13.05
CA LEU A 182 -8.95 6.88 13.11
C LEU A 182 -9.45 6.73 14.56
N TYR A 183 -8.57 6.72 15.56
CA TYR A 183 -8.94 6.70 16.98
C TYR A 183 -9.59 8.00 17.49
N ARG A 184 -9.61 9.08 16.70
CA ARG A 184 -10.08 10.41 17.16
C ARG A 184 -11.35 10.92 16.46
N LEU A 185 -11.88 10.21 15.46
CA LEU A 185 -13.17 10.58 14.88
C LEU A 185 -14.30 9.95 15.72
N PRO A 186 -15.31 10.73 16.18
CA PRO A 186 -16.46 10.15 16.85
C PRO A 186 -17.14 9.18 15.89
N ARG A 187 -17.24 7.91 16.29
CA ARG A 187 -18.08 6.95 15.57
C ARG A 187 -19.50 7.53 15.57
N LYS A 188 -20.07 7.77 14.39
CA LYS A 188 -21.49 8.13 14.28
C LYS A 188 -22.29 6.99 14.90
N SER A 189 -22.97 7.32 16.00
CA SER A 189 -23.99 6.51 16.65
C SER A 189 -25.19 6.30 15.74
#